data_AF-A0A800AJV8-F1
#
_entry.id   AF-A0A800AJV8-F1
#
_cell.length_a   1.000
_cell.length_b   1.000
_cell.length_c   1.000
_cell.angle_alpha   90.00
_cell.angle_beta   90.00
_cell.angle_gamma   90.00
#
_symmetry.space_group_name_H-M   'P 1'
#
loop_
_entity.id
_entity.type
_entity.pdbx_description
1 polymer ?
#
loop_
_entity_poly.entity_id
_entity_poly.type
_entity_poly.pdbx_seq_one_letter_code
_entity_poly.pdbx_strand_id
1 'polypeptide(L)'
;MDGGTNRPKNGITLCKKCHDLLHAGEWTLKKKPATFKYPMHLMQGKWYIYELLKKEGLSVKRCVRFAHRRLRLTVGWMTAYWRKKIGIEKSHPNDAIAMVTRSYMPTIASLEYTILPKRAKEWEENPTKKCTQKFGFKHFDLVKAKHRTKGLVIGSVRSLKAKVMTLRTKGDNNFPVSYKKSKLLCRFNRIIYSY
;
A
#
# COMPACT_ATOMS: atom_id res chain seq x y z
N MET A 1 -1.15 -3.03 14.35
CA MET A 1 -1.89 -1.74 14.39
C MET A 1 -3.27 -2.04 14.96
N ASP A 2 -3.57 -1.54 16.16
CA ASP A 2 -4.85 -1.81 16.83
C ASP A 2 -5.99 -1.15 16.06
N GLY A 3 -6.70 -1.97 15.29
CA GLY A 3 -7.79 -1.55 14.43
C GLY A 3 -8.98 -1.03 15.21
N GLY A 4 -8.99 0.27 15.55
CA GLY A 4 -10.17 1.04 15.94
C GLY A 4 -11.16 0.28 16.83
N THR A 5 -10.73 -0.13 18.02
CA THR A 5 -11.62 -0.76 19.01
C THR A 5 -12.65 0.23 19.55
N ASN A 6 -13.91 -0.20 19.71
CA ASN A 6 -14.98 0.51 20.44
C ASN A 6 -14.73 0.46 21.95
N ARG A 7 -13.60 0.99 22.43
CA ARG A 7 -13.36 1.13 23.87
C ARG A 7 -14.08 2.41 24.35
N PRO A 8 -14.81 2.39 25.48
CA PRO A 8 -15.47 3.58 26.05
C PRO A 8 -14.53 4.78 26.22
N LYS A 9 -13.23 4.52 26.43
CA LYS A 9 -12.16 5.53 26.49
C LYS A 9 -12.05 6.42 25.24
N ASN A 10 -12.56 5.97 24.10
CA ASN A 10 -12.53 6.71 22.83
C ASN A 10 -13.75 7.63 22.64
N GLY A 11 -14.75 7.57 23.54
CA GLY A 11 -16.03 8.28 23.42
C GLY A 11 -16.36 9.22 24.57
N ILE A 12 -15.42 9.47 25.50
CA ILE A 12 -15.66 10.45 26.58
C ILE A 12 -15.52 11.85 25.98
N THR A 13 -16.65 12.46 25.64
CA THR A 13 -16.77 13.85 25.21
C THR A 13 -17.47 14.67 26.28
N LEU A 14 -16.99 15.88 26.55
CA LEU A 14 -17.70 16.81 27.42
C LEU A 14 -18.89 17.42 26.67
N CYS A 15 -19.97 17.73 27.39
CA CYS A 15 -21.00 18.60 26.84
C CYS A 15 -20.44 20.03 26.67
N LYS A 16 -21.09 20.86 25.85
CA LYS A 16 -20.64 22.22 25.55
C LYS A 16 -20.34 23.03 26.82
N LYS A 17 -21.29 23.04 27.77
CA LYS A 17 -21.14 23.76 29.05
C LYS A 17 -19.89 23.29 29.83
N CYS A 18 -19.72 21.99 30.00
CA CYS A 18 -18.56 21.45 30.72
C CYS A 18 -17.24 21.68 29.98
N HIS A 19 -17.25 21.68 28.64
CA HIS A 19 -16.09 22.00 27.82
C HIS A 19 -15.68 23.48 27.99
N ASP A 20 -16.64 24.40 27.97
CA ASP A 20 -16.38 25.83 28.10
C ASP A 20 -15.87 26.18 29.51
N LEU A 21 -16.49 25.62 30.56
CA LEU A 21 -16.04 25.78 31.94
C LEU A 21 -14.64 25.20 32.20
N LEU A 22 -14.26 24.13 31.48
CA LEU A 22 -12.91 23.56 31.56
C LEU A 22 -11.88 24.51 30.91
N HIS A 23 -12.20 25.14 29.77
CA HIS A 23 -11.33 26.13 29.12
C HIS A 23 -11.24 27.43 29.90
N ALA A 24 -12.30 27.81 30.62
CA ALA A 24 -12.32 28.96 31.52
C ALA A 24 -11.52 28.73 32.83
N GLY A 25 -11.08 27.50 33.11
CA GLY A 25 -10.31 27.15 34.30
C GLY A 25 -11.15 26.99 35.57
N GLU A 26 -12.48 26.98 35.47
CA GLU A 26 -13.38 26.86 36.63
C GLU A 26 -13.32 25.47 37.29
N TRP A 27 -12.84 24.46 36.58
CA TRP A 27 -12.58 23.13 37.11
C TRP A 27 -11.51 22.42 36.27
N THR A 28 -10.97 21.31 36.79
CA THR A 28 -9.93 20.53 36.11
C THR A 28 -10.34 19.08 35.90
N LEU A 29 -9.94 18.51 34.75
CA LEU A 29 -10.17 17.09 34.49
C LEU A 29 -9.19 16.25 35.31
N LYS A 30 -9.70 15.49 36.29
CA LYS A 30 -8.88 14.55 37.09
C LYS A 30 -8.19 13.47 36.24
N LYS A 31 -8.74 13.17 35.05
CA LYS A 31 -8.19 12.18 34.12
C LYS A 31 -7.55 12.90 32.93
N LYS A 32 -6.30 12.55 32.62
CA LYS A 32 -5.63 13.10 31.43
C LYS A 32 -6.43 12.71 30.17
N PRO A 33 -6.89 13.68 29.36
CA PRO A 33 -7.61 13.38 28.14
C PRO A 33 -6.68 12.66 27.16
N ALA A 34 -7.25 11.78 26.34
CA ALA A 34 -6.50 11.20 25.24
C ALA A 34 -6.11 12.31 24.26
N THR A 35 -4.84 12.38 23.88
CA THR A 35 -4.37 13.37 22.92
C THR A 35 -4.78 12.95 21.51
N PHE A 36 -5.67 13.72 20.89
CA PHE A 36 -6.11 13.51 19.50
C PHE A 36 -5.39 14.41 18.49
N LYS A 37 -4.28 15.06 18.89
CA LYS A 37 -3.48 15.93 17.99
C LYS A 37 -3.10 15.21 16.69
N TYR A 38 -2.57 13.99 16.78
CA TYR A 38 -2.18 13.23 15.59
C TYR A 38 -3.37 12.89 14.66
N PRO A 39 -4.49 12.31 15.15
CA PRO A 39 -5.70 12.15 14.34
C PRO A 39 -6.22 13.45 13.73
N MET A 40 -6.19 14.55 14.48
CA MET A 40 -6.62 15.87 14.01
C MET A 40 -5.74 16.37 12.87
N HIS A 41 -4.41 16.32 13.00
CA HIS A 41 -3.47 16.68 11.94
C HIS A 41 -3.65 15.83 10.68
N LEU A 42 -3.89 14.51 10.85
CA LEU A 42 -4.16 13.62 9.72
C LEU A 42 -5.45 14.02 8.99
N MET A 43 -6.51 14.36 9.72
CA MET A 43 -7.78 14.80 9.12
C MET A 43 -7.65 16.16 8.44
N GLN A 44 -6.93 17.10 9.05
CA GLN A 44 -6.61 18.39 8.43
C GLN A 44 -5.81 18.22 7.13
N GLY A 45 -4.78 17.36 7.14
CA GLY A 45 -4.01 17.03 5.94
C GLY A 45 -4.85 16.38 4.84
N LYS A 46 -5.76 15.46 5.19
CA LYS A 46 -6.71 14.87 4.23
C LYS A 46 -7.63 15.93 3.60
N TRP A 47 -8.14 16.85 4.40
CA TRP A 47 -8.97 17.96 3.92
C TRP A 47 -8.18 18.92 3.02
N TYR A 48 -6.95 19.24 3.39
CA TYR A 48 -6.05 20.06 2.56
C TYR A 48 -5.81 19.42 1.19
N ILE A 49 -5.44 18.14 1.15
CA ILE A 49 -5.26 17.39 -0.10
C ILE A 49 -6.56 17.35 -0.91
N TYR A 50 -7.70 17.11 -0.26
CA TYR A 50 -9.00 17.10 -0.92
C TYR A 50 -9.32 18.45 -1.59
N GLU A 51 -9.08 19.59 -0.91
CA GLU A 51 -9.30 20.92 -1.48
C GLU A 51 -8.30 21.23 -2.61
N LEU A 52 -7.04 20.78 -2.52
CA LEU A 52 -6.10 20.87 -3.64
C LEU A 52 -6.60 20.09 -4.87
N LEU A 53 -6.98 18.82 -4.69
CA LEU A 53 -7.49 17.98 -5.77
C LEU A 53 -8.75 18.58 -6.41
N LYS A 54 -9.60 19.21 -5.61
CA LYS A 54 -10.81 19.91 -6.09
C LYS A 54 -10.47 21.16 -6.91
N LYS A 55 -9.42 21.91 -6.55
CA LYS A 55 -8.92 23.07 -7.33
C LYS A 55 -8.37 22.65 -8.69
N GLU A 56 -7.73 21.49 -8.78
CA GLU A 56 -7.22 20.89 -10.04
C GLU A 56 -8.33 20.37 -10.99
N GLY A 57 -9.58 20.78 -10.80
CA GLY A 57 -10.68 20.45 -11.72
C GLY A 57 -11.17 19.01 -11.64
N LEU A 58 -10.74 18.21 -10.65
CA LEU A 58 -11.35 16.92 -10.33
C LEU A 58 -12.76 17.16 -9.74
N SER A 59 -13.72 17.42 -10.62
CA SER A 59 -15.07 17.88 -10.31
C SER A 59 -15.77 17.04 -9.25
N VAL A 60 -15.94 17.62 -8.06
CA VAL A 60 -16.80 17.07 -6.99
C VAL A 60 -18.23 17.55 -7.19
N LYS A 61 -18.92 17.01 -8.20
CA LYS A 61 -20.40 17.13 -8.24
C LYS A 61 -21.01 15.95 -7.49
N ARG A 62 -21.70 16.26 -6.37
CA ARG A 62 -22.63 15.38 -5.65
C ARG A 62 -23.34 14.46 -6.67
N CYS A 63 -23.13 13.15 -6.57
CA CYS A 63 -23.56 12.23 -7.62
C CYS A 63 -25.07 12.10 -7.70
N VAL A 64 -25.67 12.79 -8.67
CA VAL A 64 -26.70 12.20 -9.52
C VAL A 64 -25.98 11.51 -10.69
N ARG A 65 -26.19 10.19 -10.79
CA ARG A 65 -26.00 9.27 -11.93
C ARG A 65 -24.70 9.37 -12.76
N PHE A 66 -23.95 8.26 -12.76
CA PHE A 66 -22.97 7.84 -13.78
C PHE A 66 -21.92 8.87 -14.24
N ALA A 67 -20.76 8.91 -13.57
CA ALA A 67 -19.52 9.43 -14.17
C ALA A 67 -18.29 8.91 -13.42
N HIS A 68 -17.42 8.19 -14.14
CA HIS A 68 -16.18 7.54 -13.69
C HIS A 68 -15.05 8.48 -13.20
N ARG A 69 -15.35 9.76 -12.92
CA ARG A 69 -14.32 10.80 -12.70
C ARG A 69 -14.64 11.78 -11.58
N ARG A 70 -15.36 11.33 -10.54
CA ARG A 70 -15.72 12.19 -9.38
C ARG A 70 -15.03 11.71 -8.12
N LEU A 71 -14.26 12.60 -7.50
CA LEU A 71 -13.66 12.37 -6.18
C LEU A 71 -14.79 12.25 -5.15
N ARG A 72 -14.86 11.13 -4.44
CA ARG A 72 -15.89 10.87 -3.41
C ARG A 72 -15.23 10.73 -2.05
N LEU A 73 -15.60 11.62 -1.13
CA LEU A 73 -15.23 11.47 0.27
C LEU A 73 -15.91 10.25 0.87
N THR A 74 -15.13 9.52 1.65
CA THR A 74 -15.55 8.29 2.30
C THR A 74 -15.12 8.34 3.75
N VAL A 75 -16.09 8.17 4.64
CA VAL A 75 -15.87 8.14 6.08
C VAL A 75 -15.92 6.70 6.59
N GLY A 76 -15.21 6.42 7.69
CA GLY A 76 -15.00 5.05 8.16
C GLY A 76 -16.28 4.26 8.44
N TRP A 77 -17.34 4.92 8.92
CA TRP A 77 -18.62 4.25 9.16
C TRP A 77 -19.28 3.76 7.87
N MET A 78 -19.13 4.50 6.75
CA MET A 78 -19.67 4.08 5.45
C MET A 78 -18.95 2.81 4.98
N THR A 79 -17.62 2.78 5.09
CA THR A 79 -16.83 1.59 4.75
C THR A 79 -17.25 0.40 5.60
N ALA A 80 -17.40 0.58 6.92
CA ALA A 80 -17.82 -0.49 7.82
C ALA A 80 -19.22 -1.03 7.51
N TYR A 81 -20.18 -0.15 7.18
CA TYR A 81 -21.52 -0.54 6.77
C TYR A 81 -21.51 -1.38 5.49
N TRP A 82 -20.82 -0.91 4.44
CA TRP A 82 -20.78 -1.61 3.16
C TRP A 82 -20.03 -2.93 3.27
N ARG A 83 -18.95 -2.98 4.04
CA ARG A 83 -18.20 -4.21 4.30
C ARG A 83 -19.07 -5.30 4.93
N LYS A 84 -19.89 -4.93 5.93
CA LYS A 84 -20.88 -5.84 6.53
C LYS A 84 -21.94 -6.27 5.52
N LYS A 85 -22.41 -5.34 4.69
CA LYS A 85 -23.45 -5.60 3.67
C LYS A 85 -22.99 -6.56 2.57
N ILE A 86 -21.71 -6.50 2.16
CA ILE A 86 -21.12 -7.42 1.18
C ILE A 86 -20.53 -8.69 1.83
N GLY A 87 -20.66 -8.85 3.16
CA GLY A 87 -20.29 -10.07 3.86
C GLY A 87 -18.78 -10.35 3.97
N ILE A 88 -17.92 -9.32 3.93
CA ILE A 88 -16.46 -9.52 4.05
C ILE A 88 -15.90 -9.07 5.40
N GLU A 89 -14.83 -9.74 5.83
CA GLU A 89 -14.15 -9.44 7.09
C GLU A 89 -13.34 -8.14 7.04
N LYS A 90 -12.97 -7.62 8.22
CA LYS A 90 -12.14 -6.42 8.34
C LYS A 90 -10.71 -6.70 7.92
N SER A 91 -10.29 -6.14 6.80
CA SER A 91 -8.88 -6.04 6.39
C SER A 91 -8.66 -4.76 5.58
N HIS A 92 -7.41 -4.33 5.43
CA HIS A 92 -7.06 -3.20 4.58
C HIS A 92 -7.54 -3.35 3.11
N PRO A 93 -7.32 -4.50 2.43
CA PRO A 93 -7.84 -4.69 1.08
C PRO A 93 -9.38 -4.73 1.05
N ASN A 94 -10.02 -5.36 2.04
CA ASN A 94 -11.49 -5.44 2.11
C ASN A 94 -12.13 -4.07 2.36
N ASP A 95 -11.51 -3.22 3.18
CA ASP A 95 -11.94 -1.84 3.35
C ASP A 95 -11.88 -1.09 2.01
N ALA A 96 -10.81 -1.25 1.22
CA ALA A 96 -10.72 -0.64 -0.11
C ALA A 96 -11.81 -1.15 -1.08
N ILE A 97 -12.07 -2.47 -1.09
CA ILE A 97 -13.15 -3.07 -1.88
C ILE A 97 -14.50 -2.47 -1.47
N ALA A 98 -14.80 -2.41 -0.17
CA ALA A 98 -16.04 -1.84 0.35
C ALA A 98 -16.20 -0.34 0.01
N MET A 99 -15.10 0.41 -0.14
CA MET A 99 -15.14 1.81 -0.55
C MET A 99 -15.61 1.99 -2.00
N VAL A 100 -15.23 1.08 -2.90
CA VAL A 100 -15.50 1.21 -4.35
C VAL A 100 -16.77 0.46 -4.80
N THR A 101 -17.21 -0.56 -4.07
CA THR A 101 -18.31 -1.46 -4.47
C THR A 101 -19.68 -1.07 -3.90
N ARG A 102 -19.90 0.21 -3.58
CA ARG A 102 -21.14 0.67 -2.93
C ARG A 102 -22.42 0.50 -3.76
N SER A 103 -22.30 0.37 -5.06
CA SER A 103 -23.44 0.35 -5.98
C SER A 103 -23.72 -1.03 -6.58
N TYR A 104 -22.93 -2.05 -6.24
CA TYR A 104 -23.09 -3.40 -6.78
C TYR A 104 -22.43 -4.45 -5.88
N MET A 105 -22.86 -5.70 -5.97
CA MET A 105 -22.20 -6.81 -5.27
C MET A 105 -21.01 -7.29 -6.10
N PRO A 106 -19.76 -7.19 -5.62
CA PRO A 106 -18.58 -7.60 -6.38
C PRO A 106 -18.34 -9.11 -6.27
N THR A 107 -17.79 -9.72 -7.31
CA THR A 107 -17.06 -10.99 -7.16
C THR A 107 -15.65 -10.68 -6.66
N ILE A 108 -15.28 -11.23 -5.51
CA ILE A 108 -14.01 -10.91 -4.85
C ILE A 108 -12.99 -12.00 -5.12
N ALA A 109 -11.91 -11.63 -5.81
CA ALA A 109 -10.71 -12.44 -5.97
C ALA A 109 -9.50 -11.58 -5.60
N SER A 110 -9.18 -11.50 -4.31
CA SER A 110 -8.01 -10.75 -3.83
C SER A 110 -6.96 -11.69 -3.24
N LEU A 111 -5.73 -11.58 -3.74
CA LEU A 111 -4.54 -12.13 -3.11
C LEU A 111 -3.94 -11.04 -2.22
N GLU A 112 -3.80 -11.33 -0.92
CA GLU A 112 -3.14 -10.42 0.01
C GLU A 112 -1.62 -10.63 -0.09
N TYR A 113 -0.90 -9.55 -0.37
CA TYR A 113 0.57 -9.57 -0.43
C TYR A 113 1.13 -8.70 0.68
N THR A 114 2.08 -9.24 1.43
CA THR A 114 2.91 -8.45 2.32
C THR A 114 4.00 -7.78 1.49
N ILE A 115 3.97 -6.45 1.46
CA ILE A 115 5.01 -5.63 0.84
C ILE A 115 6.13 -5.43 1.86
N LEU A 116 7.28 -6.06 1.59
CA LEU A 116 8.46 -5.91 2.43
C LEU A 116 9.47 -4.97 1.77
N PRO A 117 9.97 -3.95 2.49
CA PRO A 117 11.09 -3.16 2.00
C PRO A 117 12.32 -4.07 1.91
N LYS A 118 12.96 -4.06 0.75
CA LYS A 118 14.18 -4.80 0.53
C LYS A 118 15.31 -4.12 1.28
N ARG A 119 15.68 -4.69 2.43
CA ARG A 119 16.90 -4.31 3.14
C ARG A 119 18.11 -4.73 2.32
N ALA A 120 18.86 -3.75 1.81
CA ALA A 120 20.22 -4.00 1.35
C ALA A 120 21.13 -3.91 2.57
N LYS A 121 21.93 -4.94 2.85
CA LYS A 121 23.14 -4.71 3.65
C LYS A 121 24.07 -3.87 2.78
N GLU A 122 24.21 -2.60 3.15
CA GLU A 122 25.27 -1.73 2.66
C GLU A 122 26.48 -2.02 3.54
N TRP A 123 27.58 -2.43 2.92
CA TRP A 123 28.86 -2.57 3.57
C TRP A 123 29.88 -2.01 2.57
N GLU A 124 30.89 -1.26 3.03
CA GLU A 124 31.75 -0.40 2.18
C GLU A 124 32.53 -1.16 1.09
N GLU A 125 32.71 -2.48 1.24
CA GLU A 125 33.38 -3.30 0.24
C GLU A 125 32.58 -4.56 -0.09
N ASN A 126 31.51 -4.45 -0.88
CA ASN A 126 30.74 -5.62 -1.31
C ASN A 126 31.34 -6.34 -2.51
N PRO A 127 32.14 -7.43 -2.30
CA PRO A 127 32.74 -8.15 -3.41
C PRO A 127 31.67 -8.75 -4.32
N THR A 128 30.45 -8.96 -3.80
CA THR A 128 29.33 -9.54 -4.54
C THR A 128 28.57 -8.55 -5.43
N LYS A 129 28.87 -7.24 -5.39
CA LYS A 129 28.15 -6.20 -6.17
C LYS A 129 29.06 -5.26 -6.98
N LYS A 130 30.13 -5.78 -7.58
CA LYS A 130 30.97 -4.99 -8.50
C LYS A 130 30.22 -4.48 -9.75
N CYS A 131 29.13 -5.15 -10.14
CA CYS A 131 28.31 -4.77 -11.30
C CYS A 131 26.86 -4.51 -10.87
N THR A 132 26.44 -3.24 -10.90
CA THR A 132 25.07 -2.83 -10.52
C THR A 132 24.07 -3.01 -11.66
N GLN A 133 24.51 -2.86 -12.91
CA GLN A 133 23.72 -3.00 -14.13
C GLN A 133 24.56 -3.53 -15.28
N LYS A 134 23.98 -4.38 -16.12
CA LYS A 134 24.60 -4.87 -17.36
C LYS A 134 23.58 -5.16 -18.45
N PHE A 135 23.81 -4.67 -19.67
CA PHE A 135 22.88 -4.78 -20.80
C PHE A 135 21.42 -4.40 -20.43
N GLY A 136 21.26 -3.39 -19.57
CA GLY A 136 19.96 -2.95 -19.09
C GLY A 136 19.34 -3.79 -17.95
N PHE A 137 19.97 -4.88 -17.53
CA PHE A 137 19.52 -5.72 -16.40
C PHE A 137 20.21 -5.36 -15.09
N LYS A 138 19.47 -5.43 -13.99
CA LYS A 138 19.92 -5.21 -12.61
C LYS A 138 19.64 -6.45 -11.77
N HIS A 139 20.32 -6.57 -10.63
CA HIS A 139 19.99 -7.60 -9.66
C HIS A 139 18.51 -7.51 -9.22
N PHE A 140 17.86 -8.67 -9.09
CA PHE A 140 16.44 -8.85 -8.76
C PHE A 140 15.43 -8.41 -9.83
N ASP A 141 15.87 -7.98 -11.01
CA ASP A 141 14.96 -7.84 -12.13
C ASP A 141 14.29 -9.19 -12.41
N LEU A 142 12.97 -9.18 -12.63
CA LEU A 142 12.25 -10.34 -13.12
C LEU A 142 12.46 -10.42 -14.63
N VAL A 143 13.03 -11.53 -15.09
CA VAL A 143 13.47 -11.71 -16.47
C VAL A 143 12.84 -12.97 -17.06
N LYS A 144 12.43 -12.86 -18.32
CA LYS A 144 12.00 -13.97 -19.18
C LYS A 144 13.10 -14.25 -20.21
N ALA A 145 13.60 -15.47 -20.23
CA ALA A 145 14.68 -15.88 -21.14
C ALA A 145 14.28 -17.10 -21.98
N LYS A 146 14.70 -17.11 -23.26
CA LYS A 146 14.60 -18.30 -24.13
C LYS A 146 15.85 -19.16 -23.96
N HIS A 147 15.72 -20.28 -23.25
CA HIS A 147 16.76 -21.30 -23.08
C HIS A 147 16.67 -22.36 -24.18
N ARG A 148 17.82 -22.93 -24.59
CA ARG A 148 17.87 -23.91 -25.69
C ARG A 148 17.10 -25.19 -25.38
N THR A 149 17.27 -25.75 -24.18
CA THR A 149 16.71 -27.06 -23.80
C THR A 149 15.44 -26.98 -22.97
N LYS A 150 15.29 -25.93 -22.15
CA LYS A 150 14.16 -25.78 -21.21
C LYS A 150 13.07 -24.84 -21.73
N GLY A 151 13.18 -24.41 -22.99
CA GLY A 151 12.26 -23.46 -23.59
C GLY A 151 12.25 -22.13 -22.85
N LEU A 152 11.09 -21.75 -22.31
CA LEU A 152 10.93 -20.46 -21.65
C LEU A 152 11.22 -20.55 -20.15
N VAL A 153 12.15 -19.72 -19.67
CA VAL A 153 12.52 -19.65 -18.25
C VAL A 153 12.20 -18.26 -17.70
N ILE A 154 11.53 -18.22 -16.55
CA ILE A 154 11.25 -16.98 -15.81
C ILE A 154 11.94 -17.07 -14.45
N GLY A 155 12.65 -16.01 -14.08
CA GLY A 155 13.31 -15.94 -12.79
C GLY A 155 13.85 -14.55 -12.47
N SER A 156 14.26 -14.34 -11.23
CA SER A 156 14.85 -13.08 -10.78
C SER A 156 16.36 -13.08 -10.96
N VAL A 157 16.96 -12.00 -11.46
CA VAL A 157 18.42 -11.91 -11.65
C VAL A 157 19.16 -12.04 -10.32
N ARG A 158 20.01 -13.07 -10.21
CA ARG A 158 20.82 -13.33 -9.02
C ARG A 158 22.20 -12.72 -9.13
N SER A 159 22.86 -12.88 -10.28
CA SER A 159 24.17 -12.29 -10.58
C SER A 159 24.30 -11.85 -12.03
N LEU A 160 25.07 -10.78 -12.25
CA LEU A 160 25.43 -10.26 -13.56
C LEU A 160 26.89 -10.65 -13.88
N LYS A 161 27.11 -11.78 -14.58
CA LYS A 161 28.47 -12.24 -14.92
C LYS A 161 28.97 -11.61 -16.22
N ALA A 162 30.20 -11.95 -16.61
CA ALA A 162 30.83 -11.42 -17.82
C ALA A 162 30.05 -11.75 -19.12
N LYS A 163 29.68 -13.02 -19.32
CA LYS A 163 29.07 -13.51 -20.57
C LYS A 163 27.58 -13.87 -20.46
N VAL A 164 27.12 -14.23 -19.28
CA VAL A 164 25.74 -14.67 -18.99
C VAL A 164 25.24 -14.03 -17.70
N MET A 165 23.92 -13.94 -17.53
CA MET A 165 23.33 -13.66 -16.21
C MET A 165 22.86 -14.97 -15.58
N THR A 166 22.78 -15.02 -14.27
CA THR A 166 22.16 -16.14 -13.55
C THR A 166 20.82 -15.74 -13.00
N LEU A 167 19.81 -16.59 -13.20
CA LEU A 167 18.48 -16.40 -12.63
C LEU A 167 18.28 -17.31 -11.42
N ARG A 168 17.60 -16.79 -10.39
CA ARG A 168 16.93 -17.60 -9.40
C ARG A 168 15.55 -17.96 -9.95
N THR A 169 15.33 -19.26 -10.13
CA THR A 169 14.09 -19.88 -10.58
C THR A 169 13.53 -20.75 -9.45
N LYS A 170 12.37 -21.42 -9.66
CA LYS A 170 11.77 -22.29 -8.65
C LYS A 170 12.66 -23.50 -8.27
N GLY A 171 13.45 -24.02 -9.21
CA GLY A 171 14.26 -25.23 -9.02
C GLY A 171 15.77 -25.03 -9.05
N ASP A 172 16.25 -23.82 -9.35
CA ASP A 172 17.68 -23.51 -9.44
C ASP A 172 17.94 -22.05 -9.05
N ASN A 173 18.90 -21.84 -8.15
CA ASN A 173 19.30 -20.53 -7.65
C ASN A 173 20.30 -19.79 -8.55
N ASN A 174 20.95 -20.48 -9.50
CA ASN A 174 22.05 -19.96 -10.31
C ASN A 174 21.89 -20.29 -11.81
N PHE A 175 20.66 -20.39 -12.31
CA PHE A 175 20.36 -20.88 -13.65
C PHE A 175 20.95 -20.01 -14.79
N PRO A 176 21.77 -20.62 -15.68
CA PRO A 176 22.29 -20.12 -16.93
C PRO A 176 21.42 -19.32 -17.91
N VAL A 177 21.48 -17.99 -18.08
CA VAL A 177 20.79 -17.38 -19.25
C VAL A 177 21.61 -16.33 -20.00
N SER A 178 21.43 -16.32 -21.32
CA SER A 178 22.06 -15.33 -22.21
C SER A 178 21.36 -13.98 -22.10
N TYR A 179 22.15 -12.90 -22.00
CA TYR A 179 21.65 -11.53 -22.06
C TYR A 179 20.82 -11.26 -23.33
N LYS A 180 21.30 -11.69 -24.50
CA LYS A 180 20.66 -11.42 -25.79
C LYS A 180 19.29 -12.09 -25.95
N LYS A 181 19.09 -13.23 -25.29
CA LYS A 181 17.85 -14.02 -25.36
C LYS A 181 16.92 -13.74 -24.17
N SER A 182 17.20 -12.70 -23.40
CA SER A 182 16.46 -12.32 -22.19
C SER A 182 15.70 -11.02 -22.41
N LYS A 183 14.51 -10.92 -21.83
CA LYS A 183 13.69 -9.71 -21.79
C LYS A 183 13.29 -9.40 -20.35
N LEU A 184 13.42 -8.14 -19.97
CA LEU A 184 12.94 -7.63 -18.68
C LEU A 184 11.42 -7.72 -18.64
N LEU A 185 10.86 -8.35 -17.62
CA LEU A 185 9.42 -8.35 -17.34
C LEU A 185 9.05 -7.28 -16.34
N CYS A 186 9.81 -7.18 -15.25
CA CYS A 186 9.53 -6.23 -14.18
C CYS A 186 10.82 -5.85 -13.46
N ARG A 187 10.94 -4.57 -13.11
CA ARG A 187 11.94 -4.06 -12.19
C ARG A 187 11.26 -3.61 -10.92
N PHE A 188 11.57 -4.29 -9.82
CA PHE A 188 11.02 -3.95 -8.51
C PHE A 188 11.80 -2.81 -7.86
N ASN A 189 11.11 -1.74 -7.47
CA ASN A 189 11.70 -0.58 -6.79
C ASN A 189 11.93 -0.88 -5.30
N ARG A 190 12.90 -1.74 -4.99
CA ARG A 190 13.27 -2.15 -3.62
C ARG A 190 12.11 -2.70 -2.78
N ILE A 191 11.08 -3.22 -3.44
CA ILE A 191 9.89 -3.81 -2.81
C ILE A 191 9.86 -5.30 -3.16
N ILE A 192 9.55 -6.13 -2.17
CA ILE A 192 9.35 -7.56 -2.34
C ILE A 192 7.89 -7.87 -1.99
N TYR A 193 7.22 -8.66 -2.83
CA TYR A 193 5.89 -9.20 -2.56
C TYR A 193 6.04 -10.61 -2.00
N SER A 194 5.55 -10.83 -0.77
CA SER A 194 5.34 -12.18 -0.22
C SER A 194 3.86 -12.45 -0.16
N TYR A 195 3.43 -13.62 -0.62
CA TYR A 195 2.15 -14.20 -0.22
C TYR A 195 2.35 -15.01 1.07
#